data_AF-A0AAW0QYL8-F1
#
_entry.id   AF-A0AAW0QYL8-F1
#
_cell.length_a   1.000
_cell.length_b   1.000
_cell.length_c   1.000
_cell.angle_alpha   90.00
_cell.angle_beta   90.00
_cell.angle_gamma   90.00
#
_symmetry.space_group_name_H-M   'P 1'
#
loop_
_entity.id
_entity.type
_entity.pdbx_description
1 polymer ?
#
loop_
_entity_poly.entity_id
_entity_poly.type
_entity_poly.pdbx_seq_one_letter_code
_entity_poly.pdbx_strand_id
1 'polypeptide(L)'
;MNIYLLRCPGDSLSLQSRPQLVLGYFFPPFGLAQLVLGERVKTNLPVLKGYKHTDEAKEKMVKRFENKMNHPLFGKHHNEKSKSLISKPGALNPMFGKTHSEDTKDLMRSKKKKYSNGVGLYDLDNKLIKRFDYASDLAKYLNVSKVTVSKYINKGLIYENKYYLKVNPIDE
;
A
#
# COMPACT_ATOMS: atom_id res chain seq x y z
N MET A 1 18.02 23.67 49.88
CA MET A 1 19.03 22.77 49.27
C MET A 1 18.89 22.87 47.76
N ASN A 2 19.92 23.43 47.12
CA ASN A 2 20.01 23.62 45.67
C ASN A 2 20.30 22.29 44.97
N ILE A 3 19.59 22.00 43.89
CA ILE A 3 19.98 20.97 42.92
C ILE A 3 20.31 21.69 41.61
N TYR A 4 21.57 21.54 41.21
CA TYR A 4 22.18 22.10 40.03
C TYR A 4 21.66 21.40 38.76
N LEU A 5 21.36 22.17 37.71
CA LEU A 5 21.49 21.69 36.33
C LEU A 5 22.36 22.66 35.55
N LEU A 6 23.52 22.12 35.18
CA LEU A 6 24.59 22.73 34.40
C LEU A 6 24.10 23.14 33.02
N ARG A 7 24.46 24.37 32.64
CA ARG A 7 24.23 25.01 31.36
C ARG A 7 25.40 24.66 30.43
N CYS A 8 25.14 24.13 29.24
CA CYS A 8 26.18 24.04 28.20
C CYS A 8 26.59 25.45 27.73
N PRO A 9 27.89 25.72 27.53
CA PRO A 9 28.39 27.01 27.07
C PRO A 9 28.51 27.04 25.53
N GLY A 10 28.22 28.21 24.94
CA GLY A 10 28.53 28.50 23.54
C GLY A 10 27.30 28.75 22.69
N ASP A 11 26.78 29.98 22.73
CA ASP A 11 26.69 30.83 21.54
C ASP A 11 26.25 32.24 21.96
N SER A 12 27.20 33.15 21.85
CA SER A 12 27.07 34.57 22.09
C SER A 12 26.35 35.23 20.91
N LEU A 13 25.13 35.70 21.11
CA LEU A 13 24.59 36.81 20.32
C LEU A 13 23.88 37.81 21.23
N SER A 14 24.41 39.02 21.20
CA SER A 14 24.05 40.21 21.96
C SER A 14 22.57 40.57 21.85
N LEU A 15 21.91 40.77 23.00
CA LEU A 15 20.66 41.50 23.13
C LEU A 15 20.93 42.99 22.86
N GLN A 16 20.72 43.43 21.61
CA GLN A 16 20.49 44.84 21.34
C GLN A 16 18.99 45.13 21.48
N SER A 17 18.69 45.91 22.50
CA SER A 17 17.42 46.58 22.78
C SER A 17 16.80 47.20 21.51
N ARG A 18 15.61 46.74 21.12
CA ARG A 18 14.82 47.43 20.08
C ARG A 18 14.14 48.67 20.70
N PRO A 19 14.29 49.85 20.09
CA PRO A 19 13.65 51.08 20.58
C PRO A 19 12.13 51.02 20.38
N GLN A 20 11.39 51.44 21.41
CA GLN A 20 9.95 51.65 21.33
C GLN A 20 9.67 52.91 20.49
N LEU A 21 9.05 52.74 19.32
CA LEU A 21 8.50 53.88 18.57
C LEU A 21 7.14 54.23 19.14
N VAL A 22 7.09 55.32 19.90
CA VAL A 22 5.86 55.99 20.33
C VAL A 22 5.27 56.71 19.12
N LEU A 23 4.33 56.07 18.43
CA LEU A 23 3.53 56.73 17.40
C LEU A 23 2.42 57.52 18.09
N GLY A 24 2.67 58.82 18.27
CA GLY A 24 1.66 59.79 18.67
C GLY A 24 0.56 59.88 17.62
N TYR A 25 -0.69 59.79 18.05
CA TYR A 25 -1.85 59.98 17.20
C TYR A 25 -2.04 61.47 16.90
N PHE A 26 -1.68 61.88 15.69
CA PHE A 26 -2.08 63.16 15.10
C PHE A 26 -3.44 62.96 14.41
N PHE A 27 -4.46 63.68 14.87
CA PHE A 27 -5.84 63.60 14.40
C PHE A 27 -6.07 64.70 13.35
N PRO A 28 -6.19 64.39 12.04
CA PRO A 28 -6.65 65.40 11.08
C PRO A 28 -8.19 65.55 11.14
N PRO A 29 -8.72 66.79 11.14
CA PRO A 29 -10.15 67.02 11.05
C PRO A 29 -10.59 67.08 9.57
N PHE A 30 -11.79 66.56 9.30
CA PHE A 30 -12.55 66.68 8.04
C PHE A 30 -12.04 65.94 6.79
N GLY A 31 -12.71 64.83 6.46
CA GLY A 31 -12.66 64.19 5.14
C GLY A 31 -13.25 62.79 5.17
N LEU A 32 -14.48 62.64 4.67
CA LEU A 32 -15.34 61.45 4.65
C LEU A 32 -14.60 60.09 4.49
N ALA A 33 -14.53 59.30 5.56
CA ALA A 33 -14.24 57.87 5.48
C ALA A 33 -15.55 57.09 5.50
N GLN A 34 -15.88 56.44 4.39
CA GLN A 34 -16.96 55.45 4.29
C GLN A 34 -16.67 54.30 5.27
N LEU A 35 -17.34 54.28 6.43
CA LEU A 35 -17.35 53.16 7.36
C LEU A 35 -18.26 52.06 6.81
N VAL A 36 -17.71 51.05 6.14
CA VAL A 36 -18.39 49.75 6.02
C VAL A 36 -18.05 48.97 7.29
N LEU A 37 -18.92 49.10 8.30
CA LEU A 37 -18.93 48.25 9.48
C LEU A 37 -19.17 46.81 9.04
N GLY A 38 -18.09 46.05 8.84
CA GLY A 38 -18.15 44.61 8.68
C GLY A 38 -18.54 43.99 10.01
N GLU A 39 -19.83 43.68 10.20
CA GLU A 39 -20.32 42.94 11.34
C GLU A 39 -19.57 41.59 11.45
N ARG A 40 -19.02 41.28 12.63
CA ARG A 40 -18.61 39.90 12.94
C ARG A 40 -19.87 39.04 13.00
N VAL A 41 -20.28 38.50 11.86
CA VAL A 41 -21.24 37.41 11.83
C VAL A 41 -20.58 36.22 12.51
N LYS A 42 -20.96 35.94 13.77
CA LYS A 42 -20.68 34.67 14.43
C LYS A 42 -21.43 33.60 13.64
N THR A 43 -20.78 32.98 12.65
CA THR A 43 -21.36 31.86 11.94
C THR A 43 -21.51 30.71 12.94
N ASN A 44 -22.76 30.26 13.14
CA ASN A 44 -23.06 29.02 13.84
C ASN A 44 -22.42 27.89 13.04
N LEU A 45 -21.21 27.48 13.40
CA LEU A 45 -20.53 26.32 12.80
C LEU A 45 -21.26 25.06 13.31
N PRO A 46 -21.99 24.31 12.45
CA PRO A 46 -22.62 23.08 12.89
C PRO A 46 -21.55 22.01 13.13
N VAL A 47 -21.39 21.60 14.38
CA VAL A 47 -20.52 20.49 14.77
C VAL A 47 -21.25 19.16 14.51
N LEU A 48 -20.83 18.48 13.44
CA LEU A 48 -20.17 17.16 13.50
C LEU A 48 -20.97 15.84 13.66
N LYS A 49 -22.16 15.68 13.05
CA LYS A 49 -22.67 14.34 12.70
C LYS A 49 -23.60 14.37 11.47
N GLY A 50 -23.22 13.66 10.40
CA GLY A 50 -24.05 13.47 9.19
C GLY A 50 -23.76 14.40 8.00
N TYR A 51 -22.79 15.32 8.11
CA TYR A 51 -22.42 16.21 7.01
C TYR A 51 -21.72 15.44 5.89
N LYS A 52 -22.26 15.52 4.66
CA LYS A 52 -21.64 14.96 3.46
C LYS A 52 -20.76 16.04 2.82
N HIS A 53 -19.57 15.68 2.38
CA HIS A 53 -18.76 16.57 1.56
C HIS A 53 -19.53 16.96 0.30
N THR A 54 -19.46 18.25 -0.08
CA THR A 54 -19.90 18.72 -1.40
C THR A 54 -19.08 18.01 -2.48
N ASP A 55 -19.64 17.86 -3.67
CA ASP A 55 -18.97 17.10 -4.74
C ASP A 55 -17.67 17.78 -5.18
N GLU A 56 -17.63 19.11 -5.21
CA GLU A 56 -16.40 19.89 -5.42
C GLU A 56 -15.29 19.58 -4.40
N ALA A 57 -15.66 19.34 -3.14
CA ALA A 57 -14.69 19.01 -2.10
C ALA A 57 -14.14 17.58 -2.28
N LYS A 58 -14.99 16.63 -2.69
CA LYS A 58 -14.56 15.27 -3.04
C LYS A 58 -13.59 15.29 -4.22
N GLU A 59 -13.89 16.05 -5.27
CA GLU A 59 -13.01 16.19 -6.43
C GLU A 59 -11.64 16.76 -6.03
N LYS A 60 -11.60 17.79 -5.19
CA LYS A 60 -10.35 18.35 -4.67
C LYS A 60 -9.56 17.33 -3.85
N MET A 61 -10.24 16.48 -3.06
CA MET A 61 -9.60 15.39 -2.33
C MET A 61 -8.98 14.35 -3.27
N VAL A 62 -9.69 13.96 -4.34
CA VAL A 62 -9.16 13.02 -5.35
C VAL A 62 -7.99 13.64 -6.10
N LYS A 63 -8.14 14.87 -6.61
CA LYS A 63 -7.11 15.63 -7.35
C LYS A 63 -5.80 15.72 -6.59
N ARG A 64 -5.87 15.94 -5.27
CA ARG A 64 -4.68 15.99 -4.41
C ARG A 64 -3.82 14.73 -4.50
N PHE A 65 -4.43 13.55 -4.65
CA PHE A 65 -3.72 12.27 -4.66
C PHE A 65 -3.47 11.70 -6.06
N GLU A 66 -3.77 12.44 -7.14
CA GLU A 66 -3.39 12.06 -8.51
C GLU A 66 -1.88 11.86 -8.63
N ASN A 67 -1.10 12.76 -8.04
CA ASN A 67 0.34 12.62 -7.94
C ASN A 67 0.72 11.92 -6.64
N LYS A 68 1.40 10.78 -6.74
CA LYS A 68 1.91 10.01 -5.59
C LYS A 68 2.82 10.84 -4.68
N MET A 69 3.54 11.83 -5.23
CA MET A 69 4.44 12.73 -4.49
C MET A 69 3.70 13.63 -3.50
N ASN A 70 2.41 13.90 -3.73
CA ASN A 70 1.61 14.78 -2.89
C ASN A 70 1.20 14.12 -1.56
N HIS A 71 1.41 12.81 -1.42
CA HIS A 71 1.08 12.10 -0.20
C HIS A 71 2.00 12.57 0.95
N PRO A 72 1.47 12.98 2.13
CA PRO A 72 2.29 13.52 3.23
C PRO A 72 3.37 12.57 3.79
N LEU A 73 3.18 11.26 3.54
CA LEU A 73 4.13 10.20 3.91
C LEU A 73 4.96 9.70 2.72
N PHE A 74 4.88 10.34 1.56
CA PHE A 74 5.73 10.01 0.42
C PHE A 74 7.22 10.19 0.80
N GLY A 75 8.06 9.21 0.46
CA GLY A 75 9.49 9.21 0.79
C GLY A 75 9.84 8.97 2.27
N LYS A 76 8.84 8.85 3.17
CA LYS A 76 9.10 8.55 4.58
C LYS A 76 9.11 7.05 4.82
N HIS A 77 10.08 6.57 5.59
CA HIS A 77 10.19 5.17 5.99
C HIS A 77 10.02 5.02 7.51
N HIS A 78 9.35 3.95 7.93
CA HIS A 78 9.26 3.61 9.35
C HIS A 78 10.59 3.10 9.88
N ASN A 79 10.98 3.61 11.05
CA ASN A 79 12.09 3.06 11.83
C ASN A 79 11.73 1.64 12.34
N GLU A 80 12.72 0.82 12.67
CA GLU A 80 12.53 -0.55 13.17
C GLU A 80 11.65 -0.60 14.42
N LYS A 81 11.83 0.37 15.34
CA LYS A 81 10.97 0.53 16.52
C LYS A 81 9.50 0.77 16.16
N SER A 82 9.23 1.54 15.09
CA SER A 82 7.86 1.77 14.63
C SER A 82 7.30 0.51 13.97
N LYS A 83 8.13 -0.22 13.20
CA LYS A 83 7.72 -1.49 12.58
C LYS A 83 7.35 -2.53 13.63
N SER A 84 8.11 -2.64 14.72
CA SER A 84 7.81 -3.59 15.80
C SER A 84 6.47 -3.27 16.49
N LEU A 85 6.19 -1.99 16.77
CA LEU A 85 4.91 -1.56 17.34
C LEU A 85 3.71 -1.80 16.42
N ILE A 86 3.88 -1.66 15.11
CA ILE A 86 2.82 -1.89 14.12
C ILE A 86 2.58 -3.38 13.91
N SER A 87 3.64 -4.19 13.97
CA SER A 87 3.56 -5.64 13.74
C SER A 87 2.77 -6.34 14.83
N LYS A 88 1.98 -7.35 14.44
CA LYS A 88 1.26 -8.25 15.36
C LYS A 88 1.76 -9.70 15.18
N PRO A 89 2.97 -10.03 15.67
CA PRO A 89 3.53 -11.35 15.51
C PRO A 89 2.89 -12.37 16.46
N GLY A 90 2.98 -13.66 16.11
CA GLY A 90 2.56 -14.77 16.96
C GLY A 90 1.11 -14.68 17.40
N ALA A 91 0.88 -14.82 18.71
CA ALA A 91 -0.46 -14.83 19.32
C ALA A 91 -1.27 -13.52 19.15
N LEU A 92 -0.62 -12.40 18.82
CA LEU A 92 -1.32 -11.14 18.53
C LEU A 92 -2.02 -11.15 17.17
N ASN A 93 -1.66 -12.08 16.28
CA ASN A 93 -2.35 -12.25 14.99
C ASN A 93 -3.74 -12.89 15.23
N PRO A 94 -4.85 -12.27 14.78
CA PRO A 94 -6.20 -12.83 14.94
C PRO A 94 -6.40 -14.23 14.31
N MET A 95 -5.51 -14.62 13.40
CA MET A 95 -5.51 -15.94 12.75
C MET A 95 -4.52 -16.93 13.37
N PHE A 96 -3.83 -16.57 14.47
CA PHE A 96 -2.93 -17.49 15.15
C PHE A 96 -3.70 -18.70 15.71
N GLY A 97 -3.18 -19.90 15.46
CA GLY A 97 -3.81 -21.16 15.88
C GLY A 97 -5.05 -21.58 15.08
N LYS A 98 -5.53 -20.76 14.14
CA LYS A 98 -6.68 -21.13 13.28
C LYS A 98 -6.21 -21.83 12.02
N THR A 99 -6.91 -22.91 11.65
CA THR A 99 -6.70 -23.62 10.38
C THR A 99 -7.77 -23.26 9.37
N HIS A 100 -7.41 -23.18 8.08
CA HIS A 100 -8.38 -22.98 7.00
C HIS A 100 -9.25 -24.22 6.77
N SER A 101 -10.51 -24.02 6.36
CA SER A 101 -11.39 -25.10 5.88
C SER A 101 -10.84 -25.72 4.60
N GLU A 102 -11.23 -26.96 4.30
CA GLU A 102 -10.81 -27.65 3.07
C GLU A 102 -11.25 -26.87 1.83
N ASP A 103 -12.47 -26.33 1.78
CA ASP A 103 -12.94 -25.50 0.66
C ASP A 103 -12.03 -24.30 0.40
N THR A 104 -11.55 -23.66 1.48
CA THR A 104 -10.63 -22.52 1.37
C THR A 104 -9.26 -22.98 0.87
N LYS A 105 -8.77 -24.14 1.30
CA LYS A 105 -7.52 -24.72 0.81
C LYS A 105 -7.60 -25.05 -0.69
N ASP A 106 -8.72 -25.57 -1.14
CA ASP A 106 -8.94 -25.90 -2.55
C ASP A 106 -9.04 -24.64 -3.42
N LEU A 107 -9.68 -23.58 -2.92
CA LEU A 107 -9.69 -22.28 -3.59
C LEU A 107 -8.28 -21.70 -3.69
N MET A 108 -7.51 -21.73 -2.60
CA MET A 108 -6.11 -21.29 -2.58
C MET A 108 -5.26 -22.12 -3.56
N ARG A 109 -5.44 -23.44 -3.58
CA ARG A 109 -4.74 -24.35 -4.51
C ARG A 109 -5.07 -24.02 -5.96
N SER A 110 -6.35 -23.80 -6.26
CA SER A 110 -6.83 -23.46 -7.60
C SER A 110 -6.27 -22.13 -8.09
N LYS A 111 -6.22 -21.12 -7.22
CA LYS A 111 -5.65 -19.80 -7.54
C LYS A 111 -4.12 -19.80 -7.63
N LYS A 112 -3.43 -20.72 -6.95
CA LYS A 112 -1.97 -20.87 -6.98
C LYS A 112 -1.46 -21.75 -8.15
N LYS A 113 -2.32 -22.19 -9.05
CA LYS A 113 -1.91 -22.96 -10.23
C LYS A 113 -0.92 -22.16 -11.09
N LYS A 114 0.26 -22.73 -11.38
CA LYS A 114 1.25 -22.13 -12.29
C LYS A 114 0.76 -22.09 -13.74
N TYR A 115 0.06 -23.14 -14.14
CA TYR A 115 -0.51 -23.29 -15.47
C TYR A 115 -2.03 -23.29 -15.30
N SER A 116 -2.69 -22.20 -15.70
CA SER A 116 -4.14 -22.03 -15.56
C SER A 116 -4.93 -23.14 -16.24
N ASN A 117 -4.43 -23.61 -17.39
CA ASN A 117 -5.09 -24.58 -18.26
C ASN A 117 -4.60 -26.02 -18.03
N GLY A 118 -3.73 -26.20 -17.04
CA GLY A 118 -3.08 -27.46 -16.75
C GLY A 118 -1.97 -27.81 -17.74
N VAL A 119 -1.58 -29.07 -17.72
CA VAL A 119 -0.50 -29.63 -18.55
C VAL A 119 -0.99 -30.85 -19.31
N GLY A 120 -0.39 -31.10 -20.47
CA GLY A 120 -0.73 -32.21 -21.35
C GLY A 120 0.49 -33.09 -21.63
N LEU A 121 0.20 -34.37 -21.82
CA LEU A 121 1.12 -35.34 -22.41
C LEU A 121 0.81 -35.45 -23.90
N TYR A 122 1.80 -35.19 -24.74
CA TYR A 122 1.67 -35.18 -26.19
C TYR A 122 2.59 -36.22 -26.82
N ASP A 123 2.15 -36.79 -27.94
CA ASP A 123 2.97 -37.66 -28.77
C ASP A 123 3.99 -36.87 -29.61
N LEU A 124 4.88 -37.54 -30.33
CA LEU A 124 5.85 -36.91 -31.24
C LEU A 124 5.17 -36.09 -32.35
N ASP A 125 4.00 -36.52 -32.81
CA ASP A 125 3.16 -35.82 -33.77
C ASP A 125 2.37 -34.65 -33.16
N ASN A 126 2.66 -34.27 -31.91
CA ASN A 126 1.94 -33.26 -31.12
C ASN A 126 0.44 -33.57 -30.92
N LYS A 127 0.04 -34.83 -31.05
CA LYS A 127 -1.31 -35.28 -30.69
C LYS A 127 -1.45 -35.37 -29.17
N LEU A 128 -2.51 -34.79 -28.61
CA LEU A 128 -2.78 -34.86 -27.17
C LEU A 128 -3.15 -36.29 -26.77
N ILE A 129 -2.39 -36.88 -25.86
CA ILE A 129 -2.66 -38.21 -25.29
C ILE A 129 -3.53 -38.04 -24.04
N LYS A 130 -3.14 -37.15 -23.13
CA LYS A 130 -3.83 -36.98 -21.84
C LYS A 130 -3.66 -35.58 -21.27
N ARG A 131 -4.73 -35.06 -20.67
CA ARG A 131 -4.80 -33.76 -19.99
C ARG A 131 -4.77 -33.94 -18.47
N PHE A 132 -4.08 -33.03 -17.79
CA PHE A 132 -4.01 -32.97 -16.33
C PHE A 132 -4.19 -31.52 -15.85
N ASP A 133 -4.92 -31.33 -14.74
CA ASP A 133 -5.11 -30.01 -14.14
C ASP A 133 -3.85 -29.48 -13.45
N TYR A 134 -3.04 -30.39 -12.89
CA TYR A 134 -1.82 -30.06 -12.15
C TYR A 134 -0.63 -30.82 -12.71
N ALA A 135 0.52 -30.14 -12.81
CA ALA A 135 1.79 -30.77 -13.18
C ALA A 135 2.21 -31.88 -12.20
N SER A 136 1.75 -31.81 -10.95
CA SER A 136 1.98 -32.86 -9.96
C SER A 136 1.27 -34.17 -10.30
N ASP A 137 0.11 -34.13 -10.96
CA ASP A 137 -0.64 -35.35 -11.29
C ASP A 137 -0.05 -36.02 -12.53
N LEU A 138 0.41 -35.23 -13.51
CA LEU A 138 1.24 -35.72 -14.61
C LEU A 138 2.54 -36.37 -14.09
N ALA A 139 3.18 -35.75 -13.10
CA ALA A 139 4.40 -36.28 -12.49
C ALA A 139 4.17 -37.64 -11.80
N LYS A 140 3.06 -37.79 -11.07
CA LYS A 140 2.66 -39.07 -10.47
C LYS A 140 2.38 -40.13 -11.54
N TYR A 141 1.69 -39.75 -12.62
CA TYR A 141 1.37 -40.66 -13.72
C TYR A 141 2.62 -41.22 -14.40
N LEU A 142 3.64 -40.38 -14.60
CA LEU A 142 4.92 -40.79 -15.18
C LEU A 142 5.90 -41.39 -14.15
N ASN A 143 5.54 -41.40 -12.85
CA ASN A 143 6.41 -41.75 -11.72
C ASN A 143 7.74 -40.94 -11.70
N VAL A 144 7.63 -39.63 -11.95
CA VAL A 144 8.77 -38.71 -12.08
C VAL A 144 8.62 -37.54 -11.10
N SER A 145 9.73 -36.87 -10.77
CA SER A 145 9.67 -35.65 -9.96
C SER A 145 8.96 -34.50 -10.69
N LYS A 146 8.20 -33.68 -9.93
CA LYS A 146 7.55 -32.45 -10.46
C LYS A 146 8.54 -31.47 -11.11
N VAL A 147 9.79 -31.50 -10.67
CA VAL A 147 10.86 -30.60 -11.16
C VAL A 147 11.25 -30.99 -12.57
N THR A 148 11.35 -32.29 -12.86
CA THR A 148 11.60 -32.81 -14.21
C THR A 148 10.49 -32.36 -15.15
N VAL A 149 9.22 -32.58 -14.80
CA VAL A 149 8.08 -32.13 -15.62
C VAL A 149 8.19 -30.63 -15.93
N SER A 150 8.45 -29.80 -14.91
CA SER A 150 8.59 -28.34 -15.10
C SER A 150 9.79 -27.97 -15.99
N LYS A 151 10.92 -28.68 -15.83
CA LYS A 151 12.13 -28.46 -16.63
C LYS A 151 11.89 -28.77 -18.11
N TYR A 152 11.20 -29.87 -18.40
CA TYR A 152 10.92 -30.31 -19.76
C TYR A 152 9.90 -29.39 -20.44
N ILE A 153 8.87 -28.93 -19.71
CA ILE A 153 7.94 -27.91 -20.21
C ILE A 153 8.68 -26.61 -20.53
N ASN A 154 9.52 -26.10 -19.62
CA ASN A 154 10.21 -24.83 -19.82
C ASN A 154 11.25 -24.89 -20.96
N LYS A 155 11.93 -26.04 -21.13
CA LYS A 155 12.95 -26.23 -22.17
C LYS A 155 12.40 -26.77 -23.49
N GLY A 156 11.15 -27.23 -23.52
CA GLY A 156 10.56 -27.89 -24.69
C GLY A 156 11.25 -29.20 -25.10
N LEU A 157 11.81 -29.94 -24.14
CA LEU A 157 12.55 -31.18 -24.43
C LEU A 157 11.63 -32.38 -24.57
N ILE A 158 12.05 -33.35 -25.38
CA ILE A 158 11.38 -34.65 -25.50
C ILE A 158 11.71 -35.49 -24.28
N TYR A 159 10.68 -35.98 -23.62
CA TYR A 159 10.80 -36.91 -22.51
C TYR A 159 10.95 -38.35 -23.04
N GLU A 160 12.02 -39.02 -22.63
CA GLU A 160 12.34 -40.41 -23.03
C GLU A 160 12.33 -40.68 -24.55
N ASN A 161 12.58 -39.66 -25.38
CA ASN A 161 12.46 -39.73 -26.85
C ASN A 161 11.07 -40.21 -27.34
N LYS A 162 10.04 -40.11 -26.51
CA LYS A 162 8.68 -40.59 -26.79
C LYS A 162 7.63 -39.50 -26.73
N TYR A 163 7.72 -38.60 -25.75
CA TYR A 163 6.63 -37.68 -25.44
C TYR A 163 7.07 -36.23 -25.32
N TYR A 164 6.19 -35.31 -25.68
CA TYR A 164 6.31 -33.89 -25.34
C TYR A 164 5.46 -33.55 -24.11
N LEU A 165 6.02 -32.78 -23.18
CA LEU A 165 5.30 -32.20 -22.06
C LEU A 165 5.07 -30.72 -22.34
N LYS A 166 3.80 -30.31 -22.51
CA LYS A 166 3.44 -28.92 -22.84
C LYS A 166 2.29 -28.41 -21.98
N VAL A 167 2.16 -27.09 -21.90
CA VAL A 167 0.99 -26.44 -21.32
C VAL A 167 -0.16 -26.55 -22.32
N ASN A 168 -1.36 -26.84 -21.84
CA ASN A 168 -2.51 -26.96 -22.73
C ASN A 168 -2.87 -25.58 -23.30
N PRO A 169 -3.27 -25.49 -24.58
CA PRO A 169 -3.76 -24.25 -25.16
C PRO A 169 -5.00 -23.74 -24.42
N ILE A 170 -5.33 -22.48 -24.66
CA ILE A 170 -6.59 -21.89 -24.22
C ILE A 170 -7.67 -22.47 -25.11
N ASP A 171 -8.56 -23.27 -24.49
CA ASP A 171 -9.81 -23.65 -25.12
C ASP A 171 -10.64 -22.35 -25.17
N GLU A 172 -10.74 -21.75 -26.36
CA GLU A 172 -11.66 -20.63 -26.64
C GLU A 172 -13.11 -21.10 -26.62
#